data_AF-A0A7X7FRE3-F1
#
_entry.id   AF-A0A7X7FRE3-F1
#
_cell.length_a   1.000
_cell.length_b   1.000
_cell.length_c   1.000
_cell.angle_alpha   90.00
_cell.angle_beta   90.00
_cell.angle_gamma   90.00
#
_symmetry.space_group_name_H-M   'P 1'
#
loop_
_entity.id
_entity.type
_entity.pdbx_description
1 polymer ?
#
loop_
_entity_poly.entity_id
_entity_poly.type
_entity_poly.pdbx_seq_one_letter_code
_entity_poly.pdbx_strand_id
1 'polypeptide(L)'
;MPRMLTSALLLISLCFESAVVTVAADELTVLPEVIDGVAPADMLRHYLLAKADEAFARRSEAYEKLKTPEDVAAYQQRLRQFFLDQLG
;
A
#
# COMPACT_ATOMS: atom_id res chain seq x y z
N MET A 1 4.73 -49.01 25.12
CA MET A 1 5.88 -48.08 24.98
C MET A 1 6.25 -47.67 23.55
N PRO A 2 5.97 -48.39 22.43
CA PRO A 2 6.39 -47.92 21.10
C PRO A 2 5.56 -46.77 20.52
N ARG A 3 4.27 -46.65 20.89
CA ARG A 3 3.37 -45.60 20.39
C ARG A 3 3.72 -44.19 20.90
N MET A 4 4.33 -44.08 22.08
CA MET A 4 4.77 -42.79 22.64
C MET A 4 6.10 -42.33 22.01
N LEU A 5 6.97 -43.28 21.65
CA LEU A 5 8.22 -43.01 20.95
C LEU A 5 7.96 -42.53 19.51
N THR A 6 6.98 -43.13 18.82
CA THR A 6 6.59 -42.73 17.45
C THR A 6 5.93 -41.35 17.41
N SER A 7 5.10 -40.99 18.41
CA SER A 7 4.50 -39.65 18.49
C SER A 7 5.53 -38.56 18.81
N ALA A 8 6.53 -38.86 19.65
CA ALA A 8 7.62 -37.93 19.95
C ALA A 8 8.51 -37.68 18.71
N LEU A 9 8.78 -38.72 17.91
CA LEU A 9 9.54 -38.59 16.66
C LEU A 9 8.80 -37.75 15.59
N LEU A 10 7.48 -37.89 15.52
CA LEU A 10 6.61 -37.13 14.61
C LEU A 10 6.53 -35.64 14.98
N LEU A 11 6.47 -35.32 16.28
CA LEU A 11 6.49 -33.94 16.77
C LEU A 11 7.85 -33.25 16.53
N ILE A 12 8.96 -33.97 16.70
CA ILE A 12 10.30 -33.43 16.42
C ILE A 12 10.50 -33.18 14.92
N SER A 13 9.99 -34.07 14.06
CA SER A 13 10.02 -33.90 12.60
C SER A 13 9.21 -32.68 12.15
N LEU A 14 8.06 -32.41 12.78
CA LEU A 14 7.22 -31.25 12.48
C LEU A 14 7.84 -29.92 12.95
N CYS A 15 8.65 -29.94 14.01
CA CYS A 15 9.40 -28.77 14.48
C CYS A 15 10.62 -28.41 13.63
N PHE A 16 11.14 -29.34 12.81
CA PHE A 16 12.32 -29.10 11.97
C PHE A 16 11.98 -28.38 10.65
N GLU A 17 10.73 -28.48 10.20
CA GLU A 17 10.27 -27.86 8.94
C GLU A 17 10.06 -26.34 9.05
N SER A 18 9.75 -25.81 10.25
CA SER A 18 9.55 -24.36 10.44
C SER A 18 10.84 -23.54 10.49
N ALA A 19 12.00 -24.18 10.73
CA ALA A 19 13.28 -23.49 10.82
C ALA A 19 13.95 -23.24 9.45
N VAL A 20 13.56 -23.99 8.41
CA VAL A 20 14.17 -23.88 7.06
C VAL A 20 13.61 -22.69 6.28
N VAL A 21 12.37 -22.27 6.56
CA VAL A 21 11.69 -21.20 5.82
C VAL A 21 12.31 -19.82 6.06
N THR A 22 12.93 -19.57 7.22
CA THR A 22 13.48 -18.26 7.56
C THR A 22 14.81 -17.95 6.89
N VAL A 23 15.65 -18.96 6.63
CA VAL A 23 17.00 -18.75 6.08
C VAL A 23 16.98 -18.47 4.57
N ALA A 24 16.06 -19.10 3.83
CA ALA A 24 15.93 -18.87 2.37
C ALA A 24 15.31 -17.51 2.02
N ALA A 25 14.58 -16.88 2.96
CA ALA A 25 13.96 -15.58 2.75
C ALA A 25 14.99 -14.43 2.73
N ASP A 26 16.06 -14.54 3.52
CA ASP A 26 17.10 -13.52 3.63
C ASP A 26 17.95 -13.43 2.34
N GLU A 27 18.24 -14.57 1.71
CA GLU A 27 19.07 -14.63 0.48
C GLU A 27 18.43 -13.92 -0.72
N LEU A 28 17.09 -13.82 -0.75
CA LEU A 28 16.33 -13.16 -1.83
C LEU A 28 15.90 -11.72 -1.47
N THR A 29 16.26 -11.24 -0.27
CA THR A 29 15.94 -9.88 0.16
C THR A 29 16.92 -8.90 -0.46
N VAL A 30 16.48 -8.23 -1.54
CA VAL A 30 17.30 -7.25 -2.29
C VAL A 30 17.05 -5.81 -1.88
N LEU A 31 16.07 -5.56 -1.01
CA LEU A 31 15.74 -4.24 -0.49
C LEU A 31 16.24 -4.10 0.95
N PRO A 32 16.79 -2.95 1.34
CA PRO A 32 17.11 -2.70 2.74
C PRO A 32 15.83 -2.66 3.57
N GLU A 33 15.96 -2.86 4.89
CA GLU A 33 14.82 -2.82 5.82
C GLU A 33 14.03 -1.50 5.76
N VAL A 34 14.69 -0.41 5.37
CA VAL A 34 14.13 0.93 5.27
C VAL A 34 14.69 1.66 4.05
N ILE A 35 13.81 2.27 3.25
CA ILE A 35 14.14 3.16 2.13
C ILE A 35 13.47 4.51 2.40
N ASP A 36 14.25 5.59 2.44
CA ASP A 36 13.75 6.95 2.71
C ASP A 36 12.88 7.07 3.98
N GLY A 37 13.18 6.26 5.01
CA GLY A 37 12.43 6.24 6.26
C GLY A 37 11.15 5.38 6.24
N VAL A 38 10.88 4.66 5.14
CA VAL A 38 9.69 3.80 4.97
C VAL A 38 10.12 2.34 4.75
N ALA A 39 9.42 1.41 5.40
CA ALA A 39 9.63 -0.02 5.16
C ALA A 39 9.19 -0.38 3.72
N PRO A 40 9.87 -1.28 3.00
CA PRO A 40 9.51 -1.66 1.63
C PRO A 40 8.03 -2.01 1.43
N ALA A 41 7.43 -2.70 2.39
CA ALA A 41 6.01 -3.07 2.36
C ALA A 41 5.05 -1.86 2.38
N ASP A 42 5.48 -0.72 2.93
CA ASP A 42 4.68 0.49 3.08
C ASP A 42 4.92 1.52 1.96
N MET A 43 5.91 1.33 1.09
CA MET A 43 6.32 2.33 0.09
C MET A 43 5.16 2.78 -0.81
N LEU A 44 4.39 1.84 -1.37
CA LEU A 44 3.29 2.17 -2.27
C LEU A 44 2.18 2.93 -1.54
N ARG A 45 1.86 2.51 -0.31
CA ARG A 45 0.86 3.19 0.53
C ARG A 45 1.31 4.61 0.85
N HIS A 46 2.56 4.78 1.29
CA HIS A 46 3.12 6.10 1.58
C HIS A 46 3.08 7.02 0.35
N TYR A 47 3.52 6.51 -0.81
CA TYR A 47 3.47 7.23 -2.07
C TYR A 47 2.04 7.66 -2.47
N LEU A 48 1.07 6.74 -2.42
CA LEU A 48 -0.30 7.03 -2.80
C LEU A 48 -0.98 8.02 -1.85
N LEU A 49 -0.68 7.96 -0.55
CA LEU A 49 -1.17 8.94 0.43
C LEU A 49 -0.59 10.33 0.16
N ALA A 50 0.71 10.45 -0.10
CA ALA A 50 1.32 11.72 -0.47
C ALA A 50 0.66 12.31 -1.73
N LYS A 51 0.38 11.47 -2.75
CA LYS A 51 -0.33 11.91 -3.96
C LYS A 51 -1.77 12.32 -3.70
N ALA A 52 -2.47 11.64 -2.80
CA ALA A 52 -3.81 12.01 -2.38
C ALA A 52 -3.80 13.38 -1.67
N ASP A 53 -2.85 13.60 -0.75
CA ASP A 53 -2.71 14.86 -0.03
C ASP A 53 -2.44 16.03 -0.99
N GLU A 54 -1.53 15.85 -1.95
CA GLU A 54 -1.29 16.83 -3.01
C GLU A 54 -2.56 17.14 -3.81
N ALA A 55 -3.36 16.13 -4.15
CA ALA A 55 -4.60 16.30 -4.89
C ALA A 55 -5.68 17.02 -4.07
N PHE A 56 -5.81 16.69 -2.78
CA PHE A 56 -6.72 17.36 -1.87
C PHE A 56 -6.33 18.81 -1.64
N ALA A 57 -5.04 19.12 -1.51
CA ALA A 57 -4.56 20.50 -1.40
C ALA A 57 -4.98 21.33 -2.63
N ARG A 58 -4.69 20.85 -3.85
CA ARG A 58 -5.10 21.52 -5.09
C ARG A 58 -6.62 21.70 -5.20
N ARG A 59 -7.39 20.68 -4.80
CA ARG A 59 -8.86 20.74 -4.79
C ARG A 59 -9.37 21.80 -3.82
N SER A 60 -8.81 21.86 -2.61
CA SER A 60 -9.18 22.84 -1.59
C SER A 60 -8.88 24.27 -2.06
N GLU A 61 -7.69 24.52 -2.61
CA GLU A 61 -7.36 25.84 -3.17
C GLU A 61 -8.29 26.27 -4.31
N ALA A 62 -8.67 25.33 -5.19
CA ALA A 62 -9.61 25.61 -6.27
C ALA A 62 -11.01 25.92 -5.72
N TYR A 63 -11.46 25.17 -4.71
CA TYR A 63 -12.75 25.36 -4.06
C TYR A 63 -12.85 26.71 -3.34
N GLU A 64 -11.80 27.11 -2.61
CA GLU A 64 -11.76 28.40 -1.91
C GLU A 64 -11.88 29.61 -2.85
N LYS A 65 -11.52 29.45 -4.13
CA LYS A 65 -11.64 30.52 -5.14
C LYS A 65 -13.07 30.69 -5.67
N LEU A 66 -13.98 29.76 -5.40
CA LEU A 66 -15.37 29.85 -5.87
C LEU A 66 -16.15 30.81 -4.98
N LYS A 67 -16.41 32.03 -5.46
CA LYS A 67 -17.08 33.08 -4.67
C LYS A 67 -18.47 33.41 -5.19
N THR A 68 -18.75 33.16 -6.47
CA THR A 68 -20.05 33.45 -7.09
C THR A 68 -20.74 32.20 -7.64
N PRO A 69 -22.06 32.26 -7.90
CA PRO A 69 -22.77 31.19 -8.60
C PRO A 69 -22.17 30.86 -9.98
N GLU A 70 -21.67 31.87 -10.71
CA GLU A 70 -21.03 31.71 -12.01
C GLU A 70 -19.71 30.93 -11.90
N ASP A 71 -18.91 31.19 -10.85
CA ASP A 71 -17.69 30.43 -10.57
C ASP A 71 -18.01 28.94 -10.36
N VAL A 72 -19.07 28.65 -9.61
CA VAL A 72 -19.53 27.29 -9.32
C VAL A 72 -19.99 26.60 -10.61
N ALA A 73 -20.78 27.28 -11.45
CA ALA A 73 -21.23 26.73 -12.72
C ALA A 73 -20.04 26.41 -13.66
N ALA A 74 -19.08 27.33 -13.77
CA ALA A 74 -17.87 27.12 -14.56
C ALA A 74 -17.02 25.97 -14.02
N TYR A 75 -16.88 25.85 -12.69
CA TYR A 75 -16.17 24.75 -12.05
C TYR A 75 -16.81 23.39 -12.35
N GLN A 76 -18.14 23.29 -12.22
CA GLN A 76 -18.87 22.06 -12.52
C GLN A 76 -18.74 21.66 -14.00
N GLN A 77 -18.82 22.62 -14.91
CA GLN A 77 -18.62 22.37 -16.34
C GLN A 77 -17.22 21.81 -16.63
N ARG A 78 -16.16 22.40 -16.03
CA ARG A 78 -14.79 21.89 -16.17
C ARG A 78 -14.64 20.48 -15.64
N LEU A 79 -15.20 20.17 -14.46
CA LEU A 79 -15.16 18.82 -13.89
C LEU A 79 -15.88 17.81 -14.79
N ARG A 80 -17.06 18.16 -15.31
CA ARG A 80 -17.79 17.31 -16.25
C ARG A 80 -16.95 17.01 -17.49
N GLN A 81 -16.34 18.04 -18.09
CA GLN A 81 -15.51 17.85 -19.27
C GLN A 81 -14.32 16.95 -18.96
N PHE A 82 -13.62 17.20 -17.86
CA PHE A 82 -12.53 16.34 -17.40
C PHE A 82 -12.95 14.88 -17.27
N PHE A 83 -14.10 14.59 -16.64
CA PHE A 83 -14.59 13.23 -16.51
C PHE A 83 -14.90 12.58 -17.87
N LEU A 84 -15.51 13.32 -18.79
CA LEU A 84 -15.78 12.81 -20.14
C LEU A 84 -14.48 12.48 -20.88
N ASP A 85 -13.48 13.38 -20.81
CA ASP A 85 -12.19 13.16 -21.46
C ASP A 85 -11.45 11.91 -20.93
N GLN A 86 -11.67 11.53 -19.66
CA GLN A 86 -11.09 10.31 -19.09
C GLN A 86 -11.81 9.03 -19.53
N LEU A 87 -13.06 9.11 -19.97
CA LEU A 87 -13.85 7.95 -20.39
C LEU A 87 -13.63 7.60 -21.87
N GLY A 88 -13.10 8.54 -22.67
CA GLY A 88 -12.98 8.44 -24.12
C GLY A 88 -14.28 8.76 -24.85
#